data_AF-I1DW08-F1
#
_entry.id   AF-I1DW08-F1
#
_cell.length_a   1.000
_cell.length_b   1.000
_cell.length_c   1.000
_cell.angle_alpha   90.00
_cell.angle_beta   90.00
_cell.angle_gamma   90.00
#
_symmetry.space_group_name_H-M   'P 1'
#
loop_
_entity.id
_entity.type
_entity.pdbx_description
1 polymer ?
#
loop_
_entity_poly.entity_id
_entity_poly.type
_entity_poly.pdbx_seq_one_letter_code
_entity_poly.pdbx_strand_id
1 'polypeptide(L)'
;MTIQDRLQTRVKRSKRSVFLRSDFADIADYDQVGRGLRSLVQEGLLLKIGYGLYVRARVNRITGQLMPDNPAGNDGVLIEAMERLGVDYKLDDLSLKSLSGESTQIPANVKIIPKSSRFTRKIAVGKQRVNEVR
;
A
#
# COMPACT_ATOMS: atom_id res chain seq x y z
N MET A 1 -17.69 7.74 -20.29
CA MET A 1 -16.63 7.46 -19.30
C MET A 1 -16.35 5.96 -19.36
N THR A 2 -15.12 5.57 -19.69
CA THR A 2 -14.71 4.17 -19.78
C THR A 2 -14.56 3.54 -18.39
N ILE A 3 -14.41 2.21 -18.32
CA ILE A 3 -14.07 1.51 -17.07
C ILE A 3 -12.77 2.08 -16.49
N GLN A 4 -11.76 2.31 -17.33
CA GLN A 4 -10.48 2.86 -16.92
C GLN A 4 -10.63 4.26 -16.31
N ASP A 5 -11.42 5.15 -16.95
CA ASP A 5 -11.69 6.50 -16.43
C ASP A 5 -12.37 6.45 -15.05
N ARG A 6 -13.30 5.50 -14.84
CA ARG A 6 -13.97 5.27 -13.56
C ARG A 6 -12.97 4.85 -12.48
N LEU A 7 -12.09 3.90 -12.80
CA LEU A 7 -11.02 3.44 -11.89
C LEU A 7 -10.08 4.59 -11.53
N GLN A 8 -9.57 5.32 -12.53
CA GLN A 8 -8.66 6.44 -12.33
C GLN A 8 -9.29 7.54 -11.47
N THR A 9 -10.55 7.90 -11.77
CA THR A 9 -11.28 8.93 -11.01
C THR A 9 -11.40 8.53 -9.54
N ARG A 10 -11.69 7.26 -9.25
CA ARG A 10 -11.79 6.78 -7.89
C ARG A 10 -10.46 6.78 -7.15
N VAL A 11 -9.39 6.32 -7.80
CA VAL A 11 -8.04 6.37 -7.25
C VAL A 11 -7.65 7.81 -6.90
N LYS A 12 -7.91 8.76 -7.79
CA LYS A 12 -7.58 10.19 -7.60
C LYS A 12 -8.40 10.87 -6.51
N ARG A 13 -9.69 10.54 -6.38
CA ARG A 13 -10.60 11.19 -5.40
C ARG A 13 -10.58 10.54 -4.01
N SER A 14 -10.04 9.33 -3.90
CA SER A 14 -9.99 8.60 -2.64
C SER A 14 -9.00 9.24 -1.67
N LYS A 15 -9.44 9.43 -0.42
CA LYS A 15 -8.55 9.82 0.70
C LYS A 15 -7.53 8.75 1.04
N ARG A 16 -7.92 7.47 0.89
CA ARG A 16 -7.04 6.31 1.06
C ARG A 16 -6.00 6.25 -0.04
N SER A 17 -4.82 5.73 0.28
CA SER A 17 -3.74 5.53 -0.69
C SER A 17 -3.64 4.08 -1.15
N VAL A 18 -4.13 3.12 -0.37
CA VAL A 18 -4.05 1.68 -0.66
C VAL A 18 -5.39 1.13 -1.15
N PHE A 19 -5.33 0.38 -2.24
CA PHE A 19 -6.49 -0.15 -2.95
C PHE A 19 -6.40 -1.67 -3.15
N LEU A 20 -7.52 -2.32 -2.95
CA LEU A 20 -7.78 -3.72 -3.27
C LEU A 20 -8.61 -3.81 -4.54
N ARG A 21 -8.56 -4.96 -5.23
CA ARG A 21 -9.45 -5.21 -6.37
C ARG A 21 -10.93 -5.10 -6.00
N SER A 22 -11.30 -5.53 -4.79
CA SER A 22 -12.66 -5.46 -4.26
C SER A 22 -13.21 -4.04 -4.18
N ASP A 23 -12.35 -3.02 -4.12
CA ASP A 23 -12.76 -1.61 -4.03
C ASP A 23 -13.38 -1.06 -5.33
N PHE A 24 -13.34 -1.87 -6.39
CA PHE A 24 -13.83 -1.52 -7.70
C PHE A 24 -14.84 -2.54 -8.25
N ALA A 25 -15.34 -3.45 -7.40
CA ALA A 25 -16.32 -4.48 -7.78
C ALA A 25 -17.65 -3.88 -8.27
N ASP A 26 -17.96 -2.64 -7.91
CA ASP A 26 -19.11 -1.86 -8.40
C ASP A 26 -18.90 -1.24 -9.80
N ILE A 27 -17.66 -1.22 -10.30
CA ILE A 27 -17.35 -0.65 -11.61
C ILE A 27 -17.49 -1.70 -12.71
N ALA A 28 -16.90 -2.87 -12.50
CA ALA A 28 -16.70 -3.89 -13.52
C ALA A 28 -16.40 -5.26 -12.90
N ASP A 29 -16.42 -6.30 -13.72
CA ASP A 29 -16.05 -7.65 -13.28
C ASP A 29 -14.57 -7.74 -12.86
N TYR A 30 -14.20 -8.84 -12.19
CA TYR A 30 -12.88 -9.04 -11.61
C TYR A 30 -11.73 -8.94 -12.63
N ASP A 31 -11.95 -9.40 -13.86
CA ASP A 31 -10.93 -9.43 -14.91
C ASP A 31 -10.77 -8.05 -15.56
N GLN A 32 -11.89 -7.36 -15.81
CA GLN A 32 -11.92 -5.99 -16.29
C GLN A 32 -11.27 -5.03 -15.29
N VAL A 33 -11.59 -5.14 -13.99
CA VAL A 33 -10.91 -4.40 -12.92
C VAL A 33 -9.41 -4.72 -12.92
N GLY A 34 -9.06 -6.00 -13.02
CA GLY A 34 -7.67 -6.44 -13.06
C GLY A 34 -6.88 -5.86 -14.24
N ARG A 35 -7.48 -5.82 -15.43
CA ARG A 35 -6.91 -5.19 -16.63
C ARG A 35 -6.76 -3.68 -16.45
N GLY A 36 -7.80 -3.00 -15.98
CA GLY A 36 -7.76 -1.56 -15.77
C GLY A 36 -6.73 -1.13 -14.73
N LEU A 37 -6.64 -1.83 -13.59
CA LEU A 37 -5.60 -1.56 -12.58
C LEU A 37 -4.18 -1.81 -13.12
N ARG A 38 -4.01 -2.79 -14.03
CA ARG A 38 -2.72 -3.01 -14.70
C ARG A 38 -2.35 -1.84 -15.61
N SER A 39 -3.31 -1.31 -16.38
CA SER A 39 -3.10 -0.10 -17.20
C SER A 39 -2.71 1.10 -16.33
N LEU A 40 -3.39 1.32 -15.20
CA LEU A 40 -3.04 2.41 -14.28
C LEU A 40 -1.65 2.26 -13.66
N VAL A 41 -1.16 1.04 -13.49
CA VAL A 41 0.23 0.79 -13.08
C VAL A 41 1.21 1.12 -14.20
N GLN A 42 0.89 0.75 -15.45
CA GLN A 42 1.73 1.10 -16.62
C GLN A 42 1.80 2.61 -16.86
N GLU A 43 0.72 3.33 -16.58
CA GLU A 43 0.63 4.79 -16.65
C GLU A 43 1.31 5.49 -15.46
N GLY A 44 1.81 4.74 -14.47
CA GLY A 44 2.47 5.29 -13.29
C GLY A 44 1.54 5.99 -12.30
N LEU A 45 0.23 5.72 -12.36
CA LEU A 45 -0.76 6.24 -11.41
C LEU A 45 -0.90 5.36 -10.16
N LEU A 46 -0.54 4.09 -10.30
CA LEU A 46 -0.50 3.10 -9.22
C LEU A 46 0.85 2.40 -9.18
N LEU A 47 1.25 1.93 -8.00
CA LEU A 47 2.30 0.94 -7.82
C LEU A 47 1.68 -0.36 -7.30
N LYS A 48 2.10 -1.49 -7.86
CA LYS A 48 1.70 -2.81 -7.35
C LYS A 48 2.63 -3.19 -6.19
N ILE A 49 2.06 -3.37 -5.00
CA ILE A 49 2.82 -3.65 -3.77
C ILE A 49 2.62 -5.09 -3.26
N GLY A 50 1.69 -5.83 -3.86
CA GLY A 50 1.43 -7.22 -3.51
C GLY A 50 0.39 -7.88 -4.42
N TYR A 51 -0.06 -9.07 -4.05
CA TYR A 51 -1.12 -9.76 -4.78
C TYR A 51 -2.45 -9.04 -4.60
N GLY A 52 -2.99 -8.49 -5.70
CA GLY A 52 -4.26 -7.76 -5.70
C GLY A 52 -4.25 -6.46 -4.90
N LEU A 53 -3.06 -5.94 -4.56
CA LEU A 53 -2.86 -4.80 -3.68
C LEU A 53 -2.04 -3.73 -4.40
N TYR A 54 -2.56 -2.51 -4.40
CA TYR A 54 -2.02 -1.38 -5.15
C TYR A 54 -1.97 -0.15 -4.26
N VAL A 55 -1.02 0.75 -4.51
CA VAL A 55 -0.95 2.05 -3.85
C VAL A 55 -0.96 3.15 -4.89
N ARG A 56 -1.61 4.28 -4.59
CA ARG A 56 -1.55 5.49 -5.43
C ARG A 56 -0.10 5.96 -5.52
N ALA A 57 0.30 6.29 -6.73
CA ALA A 57 1.64 6.75 -7.04
C ALA A 57 1.66 8.25 -7.26
N ARG A 58 2.78 8.88 -6.92
CA ARG A 58 3.13 10.24 -7.30
C ARG A 58 4.57 10.30 -7.76
N VAL A 59 4.90 11.29 -8.56
CA VAL A 59 6.30 11.55 -8.95
C VAL A 59 7.03 12.19 -7.77
N ASN A 60 8.18 11.64 -7.43
CA ASN A 60 9.11 12.25 -6.49
C ASN A 60 9.76 13.47 -7.17
N ARG A 61 9.58 14.65 -6.57
CA ARG A 61 10.10 15.91 -7.12
C ARG A 61 11.63 15.98 -7.18
N ILE A 62 12.33 15.21 -6.35
CA ILE A 62 13.80 15.20 -6.27
C ILE A 62 14.38 14.18 -7.25
N THR A 63 13.85 12.95 -7.28
CA THR A 63 14.43 11.86 -8.08
C THR A 63 13.78 11.68 -9.44
N GLY A 64 12.60 12.28 -9.68
CA GLY A 64 11.78 12.05 -10.88
C GLY A 64 11.14 10.65 -10.94
N GLN A 65 11.39 9.80 -9.94
CA GLN A 65 10.88 8.44 -9.90
C GLN A 65 9.50 8.37 -9.23
N LEU A 66 8.72 7.34 -9.57
CA LEU A 66 7.45 7.08 -8.90
C LEU A 66 7.68 6.65 -7.45
N MET A 67 6.86 7.18 -6.55
CA MET A 67 6.82 6.82 -5.14
C MET A 67 5.38 6.74 -4.62
N PRO A 68 5.13 6.06 -3.50
CA PRO A 68 3.80 6.01 -2.91
C PRO A 68 3.30 7.40 -2.49
N ASP A 69 2.02 7.66 -2.74
CA ASP A 69 1.30 8.86 -2.32
C ASP A 69 0.62 8.64 -0.97
N ASN A 70 1.45 8.41 0.06
CA ASN A 70 1.01 8.34 1.45
C ASN A 70 1.83 9.35 2.29
N PRO A 71 1.18 10.18 3.14
CA PRO A 71 1.87 11.15 3.98
C PRO A 71 2.89 10.53 4.96
N ALA A 72 2.60 9.33 5.47
CA ALA A 72 3.48 8.59 6.38
C ALA A 72 4.52 7.72 5.63
N GLY A 73 4.74 7.99 4.33
CA GLY A 73 5.76 7.31 3.53
C GLY A 73 5.50 5.82 3.37
N ASN A 74 6.58 5.03 3.20
CA ASN A 74 6.47 3.60 2.94
C ASN A 74 5.87 2.83 4.12
N ASP A 75 6.22 3.21 5.35
CA ASP A 75 5.73 2.56 6.58
C ASP A 75 4.21 2.74 6.71
N GLY A 76 3.72 3.95 6.45
CA GLY A 76 2.29 4.25 6.40
C GLY A 76 1.52 3.42 5.37
N VAL A 77 2.11 3.17 4.21
CA VAL A 77 1.49 2.30 3.18
C VAL A 77 1.36 0.87 3.66
N LEU A 78 2.36 0.34 4.36
CA LEU A 78 2.30 -1.03 4.88
C LEU A 78 1.28 -1.16 6.02
N ILE A 79 1.21 -0.17 6.91
CA ILE A 79 0.18 -0.11 7.95
C ILE A 79 -1.21 -0.08 7.31
N GLU A 80 -1.45 0.87 6.39
CA GLU A 80 -2.72 0.98 5.67
C GLU A 80 -3.04 -0.32 4.92
N ALA A 81 -2.04 -0.98 4.32
CA ALA A 81 -2.24 -2.27 3.66
C ALA A 81 -2.72 -3.37 4.63
N MET A 82 -2.13 -3.48 5.83
CA MET A 82 -2.54 -4.47 6.82
C MET A 82 -3.97 -4.20 7.31
N GLU A 83 -4.30 -2.94 7.60
CA GLU A 83 -5.65 -2.51 7.98
C GLU A 83 -6.68 -2.82 6.89
N ARG A 84 -6.35 -2.51 5.62
CA ARG A 84 -7.24 -2.77 4.47
C ARG A 84 -7.46 -4.27 4.25
N LEU A 85 -6.47 -5.10 4.58
CA LEU A 85 -6.58 -6.55 4.53
C LEU A 85 -7.31 -7.15 5.75
N GLY A 86 -7.60 -6.35 6.78
CA GLY A 86 -8.20 -6.82 8.03
C GLY A 86 -7.29 -7.78 8.79
N VAL A 87 -5.97 -7.57 8.71
CA VAL A 87 -4.97 -8.46 9.32
C VAL A 87 -4.38 -7.80 10.54
N ASP A 88 -4.54 -8.43 11.69
CA ASP A 88 -3.89 -7.98 12.91
C ASP A 88 -2.36 -8.08 12.79
N TYR A 89 -1.70 -7.02 13.21
CA TYR A 89 -0.25 -6.93 13.24
C TYR A 89 0.24 -6.37 14.57
N LYS A 90 1.54 -6.54 14.82
CA LYS A 90 2.29 -5.87 15.88
C LYS A 90 3.46 -5.13 15.24
N LEU A 91 3.84 -4.03 15.86
CA LEU A 91 5.09 -3.36 15.55
C LEU A 91 6.20 -3.94 16.44
N ASP A 92 7.45 -3.75 16.06
CA ASP A 92 8.58 -4.04 16.93
C ASP A 92 8.68 -3.05 18.09
N ASP A 93 9.33 -3.46 19.17
CA ASP A 93 9.42 -2.67 20.41
C ASP A 93 9.98 -1.26 20.20
N LEU A 94 10.97 -1.08 19.32
CA LEU A 94 11.55 0.23 19.06
C LEU A 94 10.53 1.16 18.39
N SER A 95 9.80 0.64 17.40
CA SER A 95 8.71 1.38 16.75
C SER A 95 7.60 1.74 17.73
N LEU A 96 7.22 0.79 18.60
CA LEU A 96 6.20 1.04 19.63
C LEU A 96 6.61 2.13 20.61
N LYS A 97 7.86 2.12 21.10
CA LYS A 97 8.38 3.15 22.02
C LYS A 97 8.42 4.53 21.37
N SER A 98 8.79 4.60 20.10
CA SER A 98 8.79 5.87 19.35
C SER A 98 7.36 6.40 19.15
N LEU A 99 6.43 5.55 18.71
CA LEU A 99 5.03 5.92 18.46
C LEU A 99 4.25 6.27 19.74
N SER A 100 4.57 5.63 20.86
CA SER A 100 3.96 5.91 22.17
C SER A 100 4.55 7.13 22.87
N GLY A 101 5.66 7.69 22.36
CA GLY A 101 6.36 8.81 22.99
C GLY A 101 7.26 8.42 24.16
N GLU A 102 7.42 7.11 24.44
CA GLU A 102 8.36 6.59 25.45
C GLU A 102 9.84 6.76 25.04
N SER A 103 10.10 6.98 23.74
CA SER A 103 11.43 7.25 23.20
C SER A 103 11.40 8.38 22.18
N THR A 104 12.42 9.24 22.23
CA THR A 104 12.66 10.28 21.21
C THR A 104 13.44 9.75 19.99
N GLN A 105 13.95 8.52 20.06
CA GLN A 105 14.63 7.89 18.93
C GLN A 105 13.62 7.48 17.86
N ILE A 106 13.76 8.04 16.67
CA ILE A 106 12.98 7.64 15.49
C ILE A 106 13.64 6.38 14.90
N PRO A 107 12.91 5.26 14.77
CA PRO A 107 13.47 4.04 14.21
C PRO A 107 13.81 4.24 12.73
N ALA A 108 14.92 3.65 12.28
CA ALA A 108 15.30 3.70 10.87
C ALA A 108 14.33 2.93 9.96
N ASN A 109 13.68 1.88 10.48
CA ASN A 109 12.69 1.09 9.77
C ASN A 109 11.61 0.62 10.74
N VAL A 110 10.34 0.72 10.34
CA VAL A 110 9.22 0.17 11.12
C VAL A 110 8.99 -1.28 10.72
N LYS A 111 9.14 -2.22 11.68
CA LYS A 111 8.95 -3.64 11.39
C LYS A 111 7.53 -4.08 11.74
N ILE A 112 6.73 -4.30 10.70
CA ILE A 112 5.35 -4.77 10.82
C ILE A 112 5.32 -6.29 10.79
N ILE A 113 4.85 -6.90 11.87
CA ILE A 113 4.81 -8.35 12.05
C ILE A 113 3.35 -8.79 12.15
N PRO A 114 2.82 -9.55 11.17
CA PRO A 114 1.48 -10.14 11.27
C PRO A 114 1.37 -11.01 12.52
N LYS A 115 0.26 -10.92 13.27
CA LYS A 115 0.05 -11.75 14.47
C LYS A 115 -0.22 -13.20 14.12
N SER A 116 -0.95 -13.43 13.02
CA SER A 116 -1.28 -14.77 12.54
C SER A 116 -0.19 -15.33 11.65
N SER A 117 0.37 -16.49 12.00
CA SER A 117 1.33 -17.24 11.19
C SER A 117 0.76 -17.72 9.85
N ARG A 118 -0.58 -17.75 9.72
CA ARG A 118 -1.27 -18.12 8.46
C ARG A 118 -1.22 -17.00 7.42
N PHE A 119 -0.95 -15.76 7.84
CA PHE A 119 -0.80 -14.67 6.90
C PHE A 119 0.58 -14.75 6.23
N THR A 120 0.62 -15.29 5.02
CA THR A 120 1.85 -15.53 4.23
C THR A 120 2.01 -14.58 3.05
N ARG A 121 1.04 -13.67 2.86
CA ARG A 121 1.06 -12.72 1.74
C ARG A 121 2.28 -11.82 1.84
N LYS A 122 3.05 -11.74 0.75
CA LYS A 122 4.21 -10.85 0.61
C LYS A 122 3.75 -9.47 0.18
N ILE A 123 4.20 -8.45 0.89
CA ILE A 123 3.94 -7.04 0.58
C ILE A 123 5.27 -6.29 0.59
N ALA A 124 5.53 -5.49 -0.43
CA ALA A 124 6.76 -4.72 -0.56
C ALA A 124 6.49 -3.29 -1.04
N VAL A 125 7.06 -2.31 -0.34
CA VAL A 125 6.96 -0.88 -0.63
C VAL A 125 8.35 -0.26 -0.50
N GLY A 126 9.01 -0.03 -1.63
CA GLY A 126 10.41 0.39 -1.62
C GLY A 126 11.29 -0.64 -0.90
N LYS A 127 11.95 -0.21 0.18
CA LYS A 127 12.78 -1.08 1.03
C LYS A 127 12.01 -1.79 2.15
N GLN A 128 10.77 -1.37 2.43
CA GLN A 128 9.96 -1.90 3.52
C GLN A 128 9.09 -3.06 3.07
N ARG A 129 8.97 -4.09 3.93
CA ARG A 129 8.41 -5.37 3.52
C ARG A 129 7.73 -6.11 4.66
N VAL A 130 6.71 -6.88 4.31
CA VAL A 130 6.03 -7.85 5.18
C VAL A 130 6.16 -9.23 4.53
N ASN A 131 6.52 -10.22 5.35
CA ASN A 131 6.66 -11.64 4.97
C ASN A 131 7.63 -11.91 3.81
N GLU A 132 8.68 -11.09 3.64
CA GLU A 132 9.72 -11.45 2.69
C GLU A 132 10.57 -12.62 3.22
N VAL A 133 10.97 -13.50 2.30
CA VAL A 133 11.96 -14.55 2.57
C VAL A 133 13.30 -13.84 2.69
N ARG A 134 13.94 -14.03 3.84
CA ARG A 134 15.28 -13.53 4.13
C ARG A 134 16.32 -14.11 3.17
#